data_AF-A0A3S9HF46-F1
#
_entry.id   AF-A0A3S9HF46-F1
#
_cell.length_a   1.000
_cell.length_b   1.000
_cell.length_c   1.000
_cell.angle_alpha   90.00
_cell.angle_beta   90.00
_cell.angle_gamma   90.00
#
_symmetry.space_group_name_H-M   'P 1'
#
loop_
_entity.id
_entity.type
_entity.pdbx_description
1 polymer ?
#
loop_
_entity_poly.entity_id
_entity_poly.type
_entity_poly.pdbx_seq_one_letter_code
_entity_poly.pdbx_strand_id
1 'polypeptide(L)'
;MKLSKPSADSAKCEISALVAVGRAPYGAALSPDGKQLYSGNLADNTVSVIDVASLKVVATIAGFKQPRQAIVFTRDGKLAYVLNEDLSISKVDRSNQQIVQQLAAKS
;
A
#
# COMPACT_ATOMS: atom_id res chain seq x y z
N MET A 1 -18.67 35.70 -26.06
CA MET A 1 -17.66 35.02 -25.21
C MET A 1 -17.11 33.84 -25.97
N LYS A 2 -15.83 33.88 -26.38
CA LYS A 2 -15.14 32.69 -26.90
C LYS A 2 -14.80 31.80 -25.71
N LEU A 3 -15.33 30.58 -25.63
CA LEU A 3 -14.75 29.57 -24.76
C LEU A 3 -13.39 29.19 -25.37
N SER A 4 -12.31 29.54 -24.69
CA SER A 4 -11.00 28.95 -24.94
C SER A 4 -11.09 27.46 -24.60
N LYS A 5 -10.74 26.60 -25.57
CA LYS A 5 -10.61 25.16 -25.37
C LYS A 5 -9.65 24.89 -24.20
N PRO A 6 -9.89 23.84 -23.39
CA PRO A 6 -8.88 23.39 -22.43
C PRO A 6 -7.58 23.10 -23.20
N SER A 7 -6.48 23.72 -22.78
CA SER A 7 -5.16 23.42 -23.34
C SER A 7 -4.88 21.95 -23.08
N ALA A 8 -4.68 21.20 -24.16
CA ALA A 8 -4.19 19.83 -24.11
C ALA A 8 -2.78 19.83 -23.52
N ASP A 9 -2.68 19.70 -22.21
CA ASP A 9 -1.50 19.17 -21.54
C ASP A 9 -1.84 17.77 -21.02
N SER A 10 -2.26 16.90 -21.95
CA SER A 10 -2.26 15.47 -21.71
C SER A 10 -0.81 15.01 -21.88
N ALA A 11 -0.04 15.08 -20.79
CA ALA A 11 1.23 14.38 -20.73
C ALA A 11 0.99 12.92 -21.17
N LYS A 12 1.82 12.44 -22.09
CA LYS A 12 1.80 11.08 -22.60
C LYS A 12 1.81 10.12 -21.40
N CYS A 13 0.71 9.39 -21.18
CA CYS A 13 0.59 8.43 -20.09
C CYS A 13 1.17 7.10 -20.57
N GLU A 14 2.47 6.89 -20.35
CA GLU A 14 3.16 5.63 -20.65
C GLU A 14 3.58 4.94 -19.36
N ILE A 15 3.55 3.61 -19.37
CA ILE A 15 4.05 2.80 -18.25
C ILE A 15 5.57 2.99 -18.20
N SER A 16 6.05 3.66 -17.15
CA SER A 16 7.49 3.94 -16.97
C SER A 16 8.25 2.78 -16.31
N ALA A 17 7.55 1.92 -15.56
CA ALA A 17 8.16 0.77 -14.89
C ALA A 17 7.11 -0.28 -14.50
N LEU A 18 7.58 -1.51 -14.31
CA LEU A 18 6.83 -2.59 -13.68
C LEU A 18 7.57 -3.03 -12.41
N VAL A 19 6.87 -3.05 -11.29
CA VAL A 19 7.41 -3.50 -9.99
C VAL A 19 6.79 -4.85 -9.65
N ALA A 20 7.61 -5.88 -9.55
CA ALA A 20 7.16 -7.21 -9.15
C ALA A 20 6.84 -7.23 -7.64
N VAL A 21 5.55 -7.34 -7.32
CA VAL A 21 5.03 -7.53 -5.96
C VAL A 21 4.55 -8.97 -5.76
N GLY A 22 3.89 -9.27 -4.63
CA GLY A 22 3.29 -10.57 -4.39
C GLY A 22 2.05 -10.85 -5.27
N ARG A 23 1.51 -12.05 -5.12
CA ARG A 23 0.37 -12.56 -5.90
C ARG A 23 -0.96 -11.92 -5.48
N ALA A 24 -1.81 -11.70 -6.49
CA ALA A 24 -3.11 -11.05 -6.36
C ALA A 24 -3.03 -9.71 -5.58
N PRO A 25 -2.28 -8.71 -6.09
CA PRO A 25 -2.27 -7.39 -5.48
C PRO A 25 -3.69 -6.81 -5.51
N TYR A 26 -4.17 -6.33 -4.37
CA TYR A 26 -5.59 -5.98 -4.19
C TYR A 26 -5.82 -4.54 -3.72
N GLY A 27 -4.96 -4.04 -2.84
CA GLY A 27 -5.00 -2.66 -2.33
C GLY A 27 -3.61 -2.07 -2.28
N ALA A 28 -3.51 -0.75 -2.40
CA ALA A 28 -2.24 -0.05 -2.26
C ALA A 28 -2.42 1.30 -1.56
N ALA A 29 -1.37 1.77 -0.89
CA ALA A 29 -1.35 3.09 -0.27
C ALA A 29 0.07 3.67 -0.24
N LEU A 30 0.17 4.96 -0.56
CA LEU A 30 1.41 5.73 -0.45
C LEU A 30 1.59 6.21 1.00
N SER A 31 2.80 6.08 1.54
CA SER A 31 3.13 6.57 2.87
C SER A 31 2.98 8.10 2.97
N PRO A 32 2.73 8.66 4.17
CA PRO A 32 2.52 10.11 4.31
C PRO A 32 3.69 10.99 3.86
N ASP A 33 4.91 10.45 3.89
CA ASP A 33 6.13 11.11 3.41
C ASP A 33 6.40 10.91 1.92
N GLY A 34 5.55 10.15 1.21
CA GLY A 34 5.66 9.86 -0.22
C GLY A 34 6.81 8.93 -0.62
N LYS A 35 7.56 8.37 0.34
CA LYS A 35 8.78 7.60 0.05
C LYS A 35 8.52 6.12 -0.21
N GLN A 36 7.44 5.58 0.35
CA GLN A 36 7.14 4.16 0.29
C GLN A 36 5.71 3.90 -0.19
N LEU A 37 5.55 3.01 -1.16
CA LEU A 37 4.27 2.48 -1.60
C LEU A 37 4.07 1.08 -1.02
N TYR A 38 2.93 0.86 -0.37
CA TYR A 38 2.57 -0.45 0.19
C TYR A 38 1.56 -1.11 -0.75
N SER A 39 1.79 -2.37 -1.11
CA SER A 39 0.89 -3.20 -1.92
C SER A 39 0.45 -4.44 -1.15
N GLY A 40 -0.83 -4.56 -0.87
CA GLY A 40 -1.42 -5.74 -0.22
C GLY A 40 -1.59 -6.90 -1.20
N ASN A 41 -0.91 -8.00 -0.92
CA ASN A 41 -0.86 -9.19 -1.77
C ASN A 41 -1.78 -10.26 -1.18
N LEU A 42 -3.01 -10.32 -1.69
CA LEU A 42 -4.10 -11.10 -1.10
C LEU A 42 -3.79 -12.59 -1.06
N ALA A 43 -3.25 -13.16 -2.14
CA ALA A 43 -3.01 -14.59 -2.24
C ALA A 43 -1.75 -15.06 -1.50
N ASP A 44 -0.86 -14.13 -1.14
CA ASP A 44 0.38 -14.43 -0.43
C ASP A 44 0.32 -14.11 1.05
N ASN A 45 -0.75 -13.49 1.55
CA ASN A 45 -0.83 -13.04 2.94
C ASN A 45 0.32 -12.09 3.33
N THR A 46 0.75 -11.25 2.38
CA THR A 46 1.86 -10.31 2.55
C THR A 46 1.49 -8.90 2.14
N VAL A 47 2.31 -7.93 2.55
CA VAL A 47 2.35 -6.58 1.99
C VAL A 47 3.76 -6.30 1.48
N SER A 48 3.89 -5.96 0.20
CA SER A 48 5.16 -5.48 -0.37
C SER A 48 5.35 -4.00 -0.07
N VAL A 49 6.53 -3.61 0.39
CA VAL A 49 6.94 -2.22 0.61
C VAL A 49 7.90 -1.83 -0.50
N ILE A 50 7.52 -0.83 -1.27
CA ILE A 50 8.23 -0.38 -2.47
C ILE A 50 8.82 1.00 -2.19
N ASP A 51 10.13 1.15 -2.40
CA ASP A 51 10.76 2.48 -2.43
C ASP A 51 10.38 3.20 -3.73
N VAL A 52 9.79 4.39 -3.60
CA VAL A 52 9.22 5.13 -4.74
C VAL A 52 10.29 5.71 -5.65
N ALA A 53 11.45 6.08 -5.11
CA ALA A 53 12.52 6.69 -5.90
C ALA A 53 13.21 5.66 -6.82
N SER A 54 13.46 4.45 -6.30
CA SER A 54 14.14 3.38 -7.02
C SER A 54 13.20 2.38 -7.70
N LEU A 55 11.90 2.40 -7.36
CA LEU A 55 10.87 1.46 -7.82
C LEU A 55 11.23 0.00 -7.52
N LYS A 56 11.79 -0.24 -6.34
CA LYS A 56 12.18 -1.58 -5.86
C LYS A 56 11.42 -1.95 -4.61
N VAL A 57 11.06 -3.24 -4.50
CA VAL A 57 10.58 -3.80 -3.24
C VAL A 57 11.75 -3.83 -2.25
N VAL A 58 11.63 -3.09 -1.15
CA VAL A 58 12.64 -2.96 -0.09
C VAL A 58 12.31 -3.80 1.15
N ALA A 59 11.06 -4.22 1.30
CA ALA A 59 10.64 -5.16 2.33
C ALA A 59 9.38 -5.92 1.91
N THR A 60 9.17 -7.10 2.52
CA THR A 60 7.93 -7.86 2.44
C THR A 60 7.48 -8.18 3.86
N ILE A 61 6.30 -7.69 4.23
CA ILE A 61 5.69 -7.91 5.54
C ILE A 61 4.79 -9.14 5.43
N ALA A 62 4.99 -10.14 6.27
CA ALA A 62 4.20 -11.37 6.29
C ALA A 62 3.28 -11.45 7.51
N GLY A 63 2.35 -12.42 7.51
CA GLY A 63 1.48 -12.71 8.65
C GLY A 63 0.09 -12.06 8.58
N PHE A 64 -0.29 -11.51 7.42
CA PHE A 64 -1.65 -11.05 7.19
C PHE A 64 -2.60 -12.24 6.95
N LYS A 65 -3.90 -11.97 6.90
CA LYS A 65 -4.92 -12.96 6.55
C LYS A 65 -5.72 -12.42 5.39
N GLN A 66 -5.19 -12.65 4.19
CA GLN A 66 -5.73 -12.15 2.92
C GLN A 66 -6.01 -10.65 2.98
N PRO A 67 -4.97 -9.79 3.01
CA PRO A 67 -5.13 -8.36 3.17
C PRO A 67 -6.04 -7.79 2.06
N ARG A 68 -7.00 -6.95 2.45
CA ARG A 68 -8.02 -6.32 1.60
C ARG A 68 -7.57 -4.92 1.17
N GLN A 69 -8.49 -4.13 0.61
CA GLN A 69 -8.18 -2.86 -0.07
C GLN A 69 -7.60 -1.78 0.86
N ALA A 70 -8.01 -1.74 2.13
CA ALA A 70 -7.63 -0.64 3.03
C ALA A 70 -6.25 -0.86 3.65
N ILE A 71 -5.34 0.05 3.33
CA ILE A 71 -4.07 0.30 4.02
C ILE A 71 -4.08 1.77 4.40
N VAL A 72 -4.02 2.08 5.70
CA VAL A 72 -4.03 3.47 6.19
C VAL A 72 -2.89 3.72 7.15
N PHE A 73 -2.33 4.92 7.10
CA PHE A 73 -1.19 5.31 7.92
C PHE A 73 -1.61 6.27 9.04
N THR A 74 -0.92 6.21 10.16
CA THR A 74 -1.01 7.30 11.16
C THR A 74 -0.41 8.57 10.59
N ARG A 75 -0.87 9.72 11.09
CA ARG A 75 -0.41 11.05 10.63
C ARG A 75 1.10 11.24 10.79
N ASP A 76 1.67 10.67 11.85
CA ASP A 76 3.12 10.68 12.11
C ASP A 76 3.90 9.66 11.25
N GLY A 77 3.20 8.83 10.47
CA GLY A 77 3.78 7.80 9.63
C GLY A 77 4.45 6.66 10.40
N LYS A 78 4.31 6.52 11.72
CA LYS A 78 5.00 5.43 12.43
C LYS A 78 4.30 4.08 12.27
N LEU A 79 2.98 4.11 12.08
CA LEU A 79 2.14 2.93 12.03
C LEU A 79 1.34 2.87 10.73
N ALA A 80 1.03 1.65 10.32
CA ALA A 80 0.02 1.37 9.31
C ALA A 80 -1.02 0.38 9.86
N TYR A 81 -2.25 0.47 9.35
CA TYR A 81 -3.32 -0.46 9.63
C TYR A 81 -3.81 -1.07 8.32
N VAL A 82 -3.92 -2.39 8.29
CA VAL A 82 -4.32 -3.16 7.10
C VAL A 82 -5.52 -4.01 7.46
N LEU A 83 -6.61 -3.89 6.70
CA LEU A 83 -7.77 -4.76 6.86
C LEU A 83 -7.49 -6.16 6.30
N ASN A 84 -7.87 -7.18 7.04
CA ASN A 84 -7.80 -8.57 6.63
C ASN A 84 -9.19 -9.09 6.23
N GLU A 85 -9.23 -10.26 5.61
CA GLU A 85 -10.47 -10.93 5.23
C GLU A 85 -11.26 -11.46 6.43
N ASP A 86 -10.57 -11.92 7.48
CA ASP A 86 -11.16 -12.48 8.70
C ASP A 86 -11.75 -11.43 9.67
N LEU A 87 -12.05 -10.24 9.15
CA LEU A 87 -12.56 -9.07 9.89
C LEU A 87 -11.57 -8.49 10.93
N SER A 88 -10.33 -8.98 10.98
CA SER A 88 -9.29 -8.39 11.81
C SER A 88 -8.58 -7.22 11.12
N ILE A 89 -7.94 -6.37 11.92
CA ILE A 89 -7.04 -5.31 11.47
C ILE A 89 -5.63 -5.64 11.93
N SER A 90 -4.68 -5.73 11.00
CA SER A 90 -3.25 -5.81 11.32
C SER A 90 -2.68 -4.42 11.52
N LYS A 91 -2.11 -4.16 12.71
CA LYS A 91 -1.31 -2.98 13.02
C LYS A 91 0.15 -3.30 12.72
N VAL A 92 0.76 -2.49 11.87
CA VAL A 92 2.13 -2.63 11.39
C VAL A 92 2.98 -1.48 11.94
N ASP A 93 4.15 -1.80 12.47
CA ASP A 93 5.20 -0.83 12.77
C ASP A 93 6.09 -0.63 11.54
N ARG A 94 6.19 0.60 11.07
CA ARG A 94 6.94 0.94 9.86
C ARG A 94 8.45 1.01 10.08
N SER A 95 8.91 1.16 11.31
CA SER A 95 10.35 1.23 11.61
C SER A 95 11.05 -0.10 11.38
N ASN A 96 10.35 -1.21 11.63
CA ASN A 96 10.86 -2.58 11.46
C ASN A 96 10.07 -3.40 10.42
N GLN A 97 9.00 -2.83 9.85
CA GLN A 97 8.14 -3.46 8.85
C GLN A 97 7.55 -4.78 9.34
N GLN A 98 7.06 -4.81 10.58
CA GLN A 98 6.46 -5.99 11.19
C GLN A 98 5.03 -5.71 11.67
N ILE A 99 4.20 -6.75 11.66
CA ILE A 99 2.92 -6.73 12.35
C ILE A 99 3.19 -6.76 13.85
N VAL A 100 2.76 -5.73 14.58
CA VAL A 100 2.94 -5.63 16.03
C VAL A 100 1.67 -6.00 16.79
N GLN A 101 0.51 -6.01 16.12
CA GLN A 101 -0.75 -6.40 16.75
C GLN A 101 -1.79 -6.78 15.68
N GLN A 102 -2.62 -7.78 15.98
CA GLN A 102 -3.88 -8.01 15.27
C GLN A 102 -5.05 -7.64 16.17
N LEU A 103 -5.93 -6.80 15.67
CA LEU A 103 -7.14 -6.35 16.34
C LEU A 103 -8.32 -7.11 15.74
N ALA A 104 -8.92 -8.02 16.51
CA ALA A 104 -10.13 -8.74 16.11
C ALA A 104 -11.27 -8.43 17.09
N ALA A 105 -12.51 -8.49 16.62
CA ALA A 105 -13.65 -8.51 17.52
C ALA A 105 -13.52 -9.74 18.43
N LYS A 106 -13.65 -9.54 19.75
CA LYS A 106 -13.76 -10.66 20.68
C LYS A 106 -15.13 -11.29 20.46
N SER A 107 -15.14 -12.59 20.18
CA SER A 107 -16.34 -13.43 20.27
C SER A 107 -16.85 -13.49 21.70
#